data_AF-A0A975L7U4-F1
#
_entry.id   AF-A0A975L7U4-F1
#
_cell.length_a   1.000
_cell.length_b   1.000
_cell.length_c   1.000
_cell.angle_alpha   90.00
_cell.angle_beta   90.00
_cell.angle_gamma   90.00
#
_symmetry.space_group_name_H-M   'P 1'
#
loop_
_entity.id
_entity.type
_entity.pdbx_description
1 polymer ?
#
loop_
_entity_poly.entity_id
_entity_poly.type
_entity_poly.pdbx_seq_one_letter_code
_entity_poly.pdbx_strand_id
1 'polypeptide(L)'
;MEATGAEDTGTGGTSAFFTSYGGRRADREHVLRFHSDLEAMVRLHTDDRAFGATGPTLEPGGGWRSELLRHCATTRTLVVLLSETHLNSAWCAREWWIVEERVRRFRDHGAPPHHILPLVWQPLSGPLPRVVRERQRLDWVGVPGHADAGVLELMLTDPTAYRALCYRIGALVARSAADPFRPCPRPLPGRPSPRGTRSPGGRARTRTGLPPIRGAPSSRGPRGPGRARVGR
;
A
#
# COMPACT_ATOMS: atom_id res chain seq x y z
N MET A 1 8.63 4.66 -44.73
CA MET A 1 7.92 5.44 -43.71
C MET A 1 6.60 4.76 -43.48
N GLU A 2 6.49 3.94 -42.44
CA GLU A 2 5.29 3.85 -41.61
C GLU A 2 5.68 3.06 -40.37
N ALA A 3 5.65 3.78 -39.26
CA ALA A 3 5.85 3.26 -37.92
C ALA A 3 4.59 2.51 -37.50
N THR A 4 4.75 1.35 -36.88
CA THR A 4 3.71 0.81 -36.01
C THR A 4 4.41 0.14 -34.83
N GLY A 5 4.95 1.00 -33.95
CA GLY A 5 5.11 0.64 -32.56
C GLY A 5 3.71 0.53 -31.97
N ALA A 6 3.23 -0.70 -31.84
CA ALA A 6 2.10 -1.00 -30.96
C ALA A 6 2.69 -1.20 -29.57
N GLU A 7 2.42 -0.23 -28.71
CA GLU A 7 2.76 -0.22 -27.29
C GLU A 7 2.22 -1.50 -26.62
N ASP A 8 3.13 -2.26 -26.01
CA ASP A 8 2.83 -3.37 -25.11
C ASP A 8 2.06 -2.80 -23.91
N THR A 9 0.73 -2.90 -23.98
CA THR A 9 -0.20 -2.48 -22.95
C THR A 9 -0.13 -3.48 -21.80
N GLY A 10 0.88 -3.29 -20.95
CA GLY A 10 1.00 -3.76 -19.57
C GLY A 10 0.18 -4.99 -19.21
N THR A 11 0.71 -6.18 -19.54
CA THR A 11 0.23 -7.44 -18.98
C THR A 11 0.35 -7.39 -17.45
N GLY A 12 -0.77 -7.09 -16.78
CA GLY A 12 -0.87 -7.05 -15.32
C GLY A 12 -0.72 -8.45 -14.71
N GLY A 13 0.51 -8.95 -14.69
CA GLY A 13 0.86 -10.26 -14.16
C GLY A 13 0.61 -10.39 -12.66
N THR A 14 0.55 -11.63 -12.18
CA THR A 14 0.50 -11.93 -10.74
C THR A 14 1.88 -11.69 -10.13
N SER A 15 2.02 -10.71 -9.24
CA SER A 15 3.28 -10.47 -8.55
C SER A 15 3.56 -11.56 -7.51
N ALA A 16 4.83 -11.91 -7.32
CA ALA A 16 5.25 -12.85 -6.29
C ALA A 16 4.95 -12.27 -4.89
N PHE A 17 5.15 -10.96 -4.73
CA PHE A 17 4.80 -10.23 -3.53
C PHE A 17 4.33 -8.80 -3.80
N PHE A 18 3.68 -8.20 -2.80
CA PHE A 18 3.39 -6.78 -2.73
C PHE A 18 3.99 -6.21 -1.44
N THR A 19 4.78 -5.14 -1.54
CA THR A 19 5.32 -4.43 -0.38
C THR A 19 4.35 -3.33 0.04
N SER A 20 3.71 -3.52 1.20
CA SER A 20 2.84 -2.55 1.86
C SER A 20 3.65 -1.71 2.85
N TYR A 21 3.53 -0.39 2.74
CA TYR A 21 4.23 0.58 3.59
C TYR A 21 3.35 1.81 3.83
N GLY A 22 3.39 2.34 5.06
CA GLY A 22 2.49 3.42 5.50
C GLY A 22 3.04 4.83 5.43
N GLY A 23 4.28 5.03 4.99
CA GLY A 23 5.04 6.21 5.39
C GLY A 23 5.58 7.12 4.30
N ARG A 24 6.33 8.11 4.81
CA ARG A 24 6.65 9.43 4.25
C ARG A 24 7.67 9.39 3.11
N ARG A 25 7.81 10.52 2.40
CA ARG A 25 8.79 10.71 1.31
C ARG A 25 10.25 10.40 1.72
N ALA A 26 10.61 10.58 2.99
CA ALA A 26 11.97 10.37 3.50
C ALA A 26 12.40 8.89 3.51
N ASP A 27 11.49 7.97 3.83
CA ASP A 27 11.82 6.54 3.89
C ASP A 27 11.60 5.84 2.54
N ARG A 28 11.07 6.57 1.54
CA ARG A 28 10.73 6.03 0.22
C ARG A 28 11.93 5.36 -0.44
N GLU A 29 13.10 5.98 -0.38
CA GLU A 29 14.33 5.42 -0.96
C GLU A 29 14.72 4.10 -0.29
N HIS A 30 14.68 4.06 1.04
CA HIS A 30 14.99 2.85 1.81
C HIS A 30 13.97 1.73 1.56
N VAL A 31 12.68 2.07 1.43
CA VAL A 31 11.64 1.10 1.08
C VAL A 31 11.84 0.56 -0.35
N LEU A 32 12.22 1.41 -1.30
CA LEU A 32 12.54 0.99 -2.67
C LEU A 32 13.79 0.10 -2.70
N ARG A 33 14.81 0.42 -1.90
CA ARG A 33 15.99 -0.43 -1.72
C ARG A 33 15.62 -1.79 -1.14
N PHE A 34 14.85 -1.82 -0.06
CA PHE A 34 14.33 -3.08 0.52
C PHE A 34 13.56 -3.90 -0.52
N HIS A 35 12.69 -3.24 -1.27
CA HIS A 35 11.89 -3.89 -2.31
C HIS A 35 12.77 -4.54 -3.38
N SER A 36 13.77 -3.80 -3.89
CA SER A 36 14.71 -4.30 -4.90
C SER A 36 15.57 -5.45 -4.37
N ASP A 37 16.09 -5.32 -3.14
CA ASP A 37 16.90 -6.37 -2.50
C ASP A 37 16.07 -7.65 -2.29
N LEU A 38 14.82 -7.51 -1.85
CA LEU A 38 13.92 -8.63 -1.69
C LEU A 38 13.55 -9.26 -3.03
N GLU A 39 13.26 -8.47 -4.07
CA GLU A 39 12.99 -9.00 -5.41
C GLU A 39 14.15 -9.84 -5.94
N ALA A 40 15.39 -9.38 -5.76
CA ALA A 40 16.57 -10.15 -6.12
C ALA A 40 16.62 -11.49 -5.36
N MET A 41 16.36 -11.49 -4.05
CA MET A 41 16.35 -12.72 -3.25
C MET A 41 15.21 -13.66 -3.63
N VAL A 42 14.04 -13.15 -4.00
CA VAL A 42 12.94 -13.98 -4.51
C VAL A 42 13.36 -14.68 -5.80
N ARG A 43 13.95 -13.95 -6.75
CA ARG A 43 14.43 -14.53 -8.02
C ARG A 43 15.44 -15.65 -7.82
N LEU A 44 16.33 -15.54 -6.82
CA LEU A 44 17.27 -16.62 -6.46
C LEU A 44 16.57 -17.92 -6.03
N HIS A 45 15.33 -17.85 -5.54
CA HIS A 45 14.55 -18.99 -5.08
C HIS A 45 13.43 -19.41 -6.04
N THR A 46 13.22 -18.69 -7.14
CA THR A 46 12.17 -18.94 -8.13
C THR A 46 12.76 -18.97 -9.54
N ASP A 47 11.98 -18.58 -10.55
CA ASP A 47 12.47 -18.20 -11.87
C ASP A 47 12.80 -16.69 -11.93
N ASP A 48 13.52 -16.28 -12.99
CA ASP A 48 13.88 -14.89 -13.26
C ASP A 48 12.68 -13.99 -13.61
N ARG A 49 11.47 -14.56 -13.76
CA ARG A 49 10.25 -13.81 -14.09
C ARG A 49 9.50 -13.33 -12.86
N ALA A 50 9.89 -13.76 -11.66
CA ALA A 50 9.31 -13.25 -10.43
C ALA A 50 9.59 -11.74 -10.28
N PHE A 51 8.55 -11.01 -9.85
CA PHE A 51 8.62 -9.57 -9.59
C PHE A 51 7.79 -9.19 -8.37
N GLY A 52 8.18 -8.11 -7.73
CA GLY A 52 7.45 -7.44 -6.66
C GLY A 52 6.65 -6.26 -7.18
N ALA A 53 5.55 -5.93 -6.50
CA ALA A 53 4.85 -4.67 -6.68
C ALA A 53 4.91 -3.85 -5.37
N THR A 54 4.89 -2.53 -5.44
CA THR A 54 4.96 -1.68 -4.24
C THR A 54 4.23 -0.35 -4.46
N GLY A 55 3.61 0.19 -3.42
CA GLY A 55 2.86 1.45 -3.51
C GLY A 55 3.70 2.64 -4.02
N PRO A 56 4.96 2.83 -3.58
CA PRO A 56 5.84 3.88 -4.08
C PRO A 56 6.09 3.87 -5.59
N THR A 57 6.13 2.73 -6.27
CA THR A 57 6.39 2.70 -7.73
C THR A 57 5.17 3.03 -8.58
N LEU A 58 3.99 3.16 -7.96
CA LEU A 58 2.77 3.58 -8.64
C LEU A 58 2.73 5.12 -8.70
N GLU A 59 2.98 5.68 -9.87
CA GLU A 59 3.03 7.12 -10.11
C GLU A 59 1.75 7.84 -9.66
N PRO A 60 1.82 9.04 -9.04
CA PRO A 60 0.65 9.85 -8.72
C PRO A 60 -0.11 10.29 -9.99
N GLY A 61 -1.15 9.55 -10.36
CA GLY A 61 -2.03 9.85 -11.50
C GLY A 61 -3.44 9.28 -11.35
N GLY A 62 -4.32 9.54 -12.31
CA GLY A 62 -5.72 9.09 -12.27
C GLY A 62 -5.89 7.58 -12.49
N GLY A 63 -5.48 6.75 -11.53
CA GLY A 63 -5.59 5.29 -11.64
C GLY A 63 -4.84 4.47 -10.58
N TRP A 64 -3.86 5.07 -9.89
CA TRP A 64 -2.96 4.34 -8.98
C TRP A 64 -3.69 3.53 -7.90
N ARG A 65 -4.84 4.03 -7.41
CA ARG A 65 -5.65 3.31 -6.41
C ARG A 65 -6.22 2.01 -6.96
N SER A 66 -6.73 2.03 -8.18
CA SER A 66 -7.29 0.84 -8.83
C SER A 66 -6.20 -0.18 -9.13
N GLU A 67 -5.03 0.29 -9.56
CA GLU A 67 -3.87 -0.55 -9.81
C GLU A 67 -3.31 -1.18 -8.54
N LEU A 68 -3.23 -0.43 -7.45
CA LEU A 68 -2.80 -0.94 -6.16
C LEU A 68 -3.78 -2.02 -5.65
N LEU A 69 -5.09 -1.77 -5.72
CA LEU A 69 -6.10 -2.77 -5.36
C LEU A 69 -6.00 -4.03 -6.22
N ARG A 70 -5.69 -3.88 -7.52
CA ARG A 70 -5.42 -4.99 -8.43
C ARG A 70 -4.22 -5.81 -7.95
N HIS A 71 -3.10 -5.18 -7.60
CA HIS A 71 -1.94 -5.87 -7.04
C HIS A 71 -2.28 -6.61 -5.74
N CYS A 72 -3.03 -6.00 -4.81
CA CYS A 72 -3.49 -6.71 -3.61
C CYS A 72 -4.41 -7.90 -3.93
N ALA A 73 -5.20 -7.81 -4.99
CA ALA A 73 -6.13 -8.87 -5.42
C ALA A 73 -5.43 -10.03 -6.15
N THR A 74 -4.26 -9.79 -6.75
CA THR A 74 -3.54 -10.81 -7.53
C THR A 74 -2.28 -11.32 -6.86
N THR A 75 -1.59 -10.53 -6.04
CA THR A 75 -0.31 -10.91 -5.43
C THR A 75 -0.39 -12.21 -4.63
N ARG A 76 0.70 -12.97 -4.58
CA ARG A 76 0.75 -14.21 -3.80
C ARG A 76 1.08 -13.99 -2.32
N THR A 77 1.90 -12.98 -2.03
CA THR A 77 2.34 -12.66 -0.66
C THR A 77 2.30 -11.17 -0.39
N LEU A 78 1.74 -10.76 0.75
CA LEU A 78 1.76 -9.38 1.23
C LEU A 78 2.91 -9.20 2.21
N VAL A 79 3.95 -8.46 1.85
CA VAL A 79 5.04 -8.10 2.76
C VAL A 79 4.72 -6.74 3.37
N VAL A 80 4.60 -6.68 4.68
CA VAL A 80 4.10 -5.52 5.41
C VAL A 80 5.22 -4.88 6.23
N LEU A 81 5.57 -3.64 5.90
CA LEU A 81 6.56 -2.85 6.63
C LEU A 81 5.85 -2.05 7.73
N LEU A 82 5.83 -2.62 8.93
CA LEU A 82 5.13 -2.06 10.10
C LEU A 82 5.87 -0.83 10.62
N SER A 83 5.15 0.28 10.68
CA SER A 83 5.52 1.52 11.34
C SER A 83 4.25 2.18 11.90
N GLU A 84 4.38 3.19 12.75
CA GLU A 84 3.21 3.92 13.27
C GLU A 84 2.32 4.47 12.16
N THR A 85 2.92 4.94 11.07
CA THR A 85 2.17 5.44 9.90
C THR A 85 1.42 4.33 9.17
N HIS A 86 2.00 3.12 9.10
CA HIS A 86 1.33 1.95 8.52
C HIS A 86 0.14 1.52 9.36
N LEU A 87 0.35 1.39 10.67
CA LEU A 87 -0.68 0.96 11.62
C LEU A 87 -1.90 1.92 11.64
N ASN A 88 -1.66 3.21 11.39
CA ASN A 88 -2.71 4.24 11.37
C ASN A 88 -3.29 4.53 9.97
N SER A 89 -2.83 3.83 8.93
CA SER A 89 -3.28 4.06 7.54
C SER A 89 -4.49 3.22 7.18
N ALA A 90 -5.61 3.89 6.85
CA ALA A 90 -6.82 3.24 6.33
C ALA A 90 -6.58 2.50 5.01
N TRP A 91 -5.57 2.92 4.23
CA TRP A 91 -5.20 2.27 2.99
C TRP A 91 -4.44 0.97 3.26
N CYS A 92 -3.45 1.00 4.15
CA CYS A 92 -2.71 -0.20 4.58
C CYS A 92 -3.63 -1.24 5.22
N ALA A 93 -4.62 -0.79 6.01
CA ALA A 93 -5.65 -1.67 6.56
C ALA A 93 -6.49 -2.35 5.46
N ARG A 94 -6.73 -1.67 4.33
CA ARG A 94 -7.47 -2.22 3.19
C ARG A 94 -6.65 -3.25 2.42
N GLU A 95 -5.37 -2.96 2.17
CA GLU A 95 -4.43 -3.89 1.54
C GLU A 95 -4.37 -5.22 2.31
N TRP A 96 -4.19 -5.12 3.64
CA TRP A 96 -4.22 -6.26 4.54
C TRP A 96 -5.52 -7.05 4.43
N TRP A 97 -6.66 -6.37 4.55
CA TRP A 97 -7.97 -7.01 4.54
C TRP A 97 -8.24 -7.75 3.24
N ILE A 98 -7.84 -7.21 2.07
CA ILE A 98 -8.03 -7.89 0.78
C ILE A 98 -7.29 -9.22 0.74
N VAL A 99 -6.02 -9.24 1.14
CA VAL A 99 -5.20 -10.46 1.12
C VAL A 99 -5.71 -11.46 2.15
N GLU A 100 -6.05 -10.99 3.35
CA GLU A 100 -6.65 -11.83 4.39
C GLU A 100 -7.96 -12.49 3.94
N GLU A 101 -8.85 -11.71 3.32
CA GLU A 101 -10.13 -12.21 2.83
C GLU A 101 -9.98 -13.18 1.66
N ARG A 102 -8.91 -13.06 0.86
CA ARG A 102 -8.56 -14.08 -0.13
C ARG A 102 -8.15 -15.36 0.59
N VAL A 103 -7.21 -15.29 1.52
CA VAL A 103 -6.77 -16.47 2.30
C VAL A 103 -7.95 -17.18 2.96
N ARG A 104 -8.87 -16.43 3.57
CA ARG A 104 -10.08 -16.98 4.20
C ARG A 104 -10.97 -17.73 3.21
N ARG A 105 -11.14 -17.22 1.98
CA ARG A 105 -11.99 -17.85 0.95
C ARG A 105 -11.35 -19.05 0.26
N PHE A 106 -10.02 -19.13 0.24
CA PHE A 106 -9.28 -20.21 -0.41
C PHE A 106 -8.69 -21.24 0.58
N ARG A 107 -8.99 -21.09 1.88
CA ARG A 107 -8.49 -21.95 2.96
C ARG A 107 -8.99 -23.38 2.93
N ASP A 108 -9.98 -23.69 2.09
CA ASP A 108 -10.55 -25.04 2.00
C ASP A 108 -9.54 -26.08 1.46
N HIS A 109 -8.35 -25.69 0.98
CA HIS A 109 -7.37 -26.58 0.32
C HIS A 109 -5.94 -26.49 0.90
N GLY A 110 -5.78 -26.37 2.23
CA GLY A 110 -4.44 -26.47 2.84
C GLY A 110 -3.46 -25.35 2.45
N ALA A 111 -4.00 -24.15 2.18
CA ALA A 111 -3.24 -22.99 1.71
C ALA A 111 -1.99 -22.69 2.57
N PRO A 112 -0.88 -22.22 1.96
CA PRO A 112 0.37 -21.98 2.65
C PRO A 112 0.20 -21.05 3.86
N PRO A 113 0.99 -21.25 4.93
CA PRO A 113 0.85 -20.47 6.15
C PRO A 113 1.27 -18.98 6.02
N HIS A 114 1.82 -18.54 4.88
CA HIS A 114 2.61 -17.31 4.79
C HIS A 114 2.21 -16.34 3.65
N HIS A 115 0.91 -16.04 3.53
CA HIS A 115 0.42 -15.06 2.55
C HIS A 115 0.51 -13.60 2.99
N ILE A 116 0.76 -13.36 4.27
CA ILE A 116 1.04 -12.05 4.85
C ILE A 116 2.35 -12.21 5.62
N LEU A 117 3.25 -11.25 5.56
CA LEU A 117 4.58 -11.26 6.17
C LEU A 117 4.87 -9.86 6.75
N PRO A 118 4.44 -9.55 7.98
CA PRO A 118 4.80 -8.33 8.68
C PRO A 118 6.22 -8.38 9.17
N LEU A 119 6.89 -7.25 9.00
CA LEU A 119 8.22 -6.95 9.45
C LEU A 119 8.16 -5.62 10.18
N VAL A 120 8.75 -5.54 11.36
CA VAL A 120 8.94 -4.25 12.04
C VAL A 120 9.92 -3.45 11.18
N TRP A 121 9.44 -2.36 10.58
CA TRP A 121 10.28 -1.51 9.71
C TRP A 121 11.04 -0.49 10.53
N GLN A 122 10.34 0.15 11.46
CA GLN A 122 10.86 1.06 12.46
C GLN A 122 10.33 0.62 13.83
N PRO A 123 11.04 0.92 14.93
CA PRO A 123 10.58 0.62 16.27
C PRO A 123 9.16 1.15 16.50
N LEU A 124 8.31 0.30 17.09
CA LEU A 124 6.94 0.65 17.40
C LEU A 124 6.85 1.17 18.84
N SER A 125 6.10 2.23 19.04
CA SER A 125 5.97 2.88 20.35
C SER A 125 4.95 2.21 21.27
N GLY A 126 4.07 1.39 20.71
CA GLY A 126 2.96 0.75 21.41
C GLY A 126 2.74 -0.71 21.01
N PRO A 127 1.85 -1.41 21.72
CA PRO A 127 1.55 -2.80 21.42
C PRO A 127 0.91 -2.91 20.04
N LEU A 128 1.38 -3.89 19.25
CA LEU A 128 0.79 -4.20 17.96
C LEU A 128 -0.72 -4.42 18.04
N PRO A 129 -1.53 -3.97 17.07
CA PRO A 129 -2.94 -4.32 17.02
C PRO A 129 -3.15 -5.83 17.06
N ARG A 130 -4.22 -6.26 17.76
CA ARG A 130 -4.57 -7.68 17.97
C ARG A 130 -4.56 -8.49 16.66
N VAL A 131 -5.07 -7.91 15.57
CA VAL A 131 -5.13 -8.53 14.24
C VAL A 131 -3.75 -8.95 13.71
N VAL A 132 -2.70 -8.17 14.02
CA VAL A 132 -1.31 -8.47 13.64
C VAL A 132 -0.74 -9.53 14.58
N ARG A 133 -0.89 -9.34 15.90
CA ARG A 133 -0.34 -10.26 16.92
C ARG A 133 -0.87 -11.69 16.82
N GLU A 134 -2.17 -11.86 16.55
CA GLU A 134 -2.80 -13.18 16.52
C GLU A 134 -2.44 -14.01 15.29
N ARG A 135 -1.93 -13.37 14.23
CA ARG A 135 -1.66 -14.05 12.95
C ARG A 135 -0.17 -14.33 12.75
N GLN A 136 0.70 -13.60 13.44
CA GLN A 136 2.09 -13.46 13.07
C GLN A 136 2.97 -13.31 14.31
N ARG A 137 3.96 -14.19 14.43
CA ARG A 137 5.18 -13.86 15.18
C ARG A 137 5.87 -12.70 14.47
N LEU A 138 6.67 -11.88 15.15
CA LEU A 138 7.49 -10.86 14.50
C LEU A 138 8.96 -11.29 14.35
N ASP A 139 9.37 -12.30 15.10
CA ASP A 139 10.73 -12.85 15.14
C ASP A 139 10.91 -14.07 14.21
N TRP A 140 9.89 -14.40 13.42
CA TRP A 140 9.82 -15.61 12.59
C TRP A 140 10.93 -15.74 11.55
N VAL A 141 11.57 -14.63 11.17
CA VAL A 141 12.71 -14.65 10.23
C VAL A 141 13.96 -15.26 10.89
N GLY A 142 14.05 -15.26 12.23
CA GLY A 142 15.18 -15.85 12.96
C GLY A 142 16.49 -15.04 12.84
N VAL A 143 16.38 -13.73 12.57
CA VAL A 143 17.50 -12.78 12.63
C VAL A 143 17.35 -11.98 13.94
N PRO A 144 18.31 -11.99 14.86
CA PRO A 144 18.18 -11.26 16.12
C PRO A 144 17.99 -9.74 15.92
N GLY A 145 17.28 -9.09 16.83
CA GLY A 145 17.17 -7.61 16.89
C GLY A 145 16.20 -6.95 15.90
N HIS A 146 15.89 -7.56 14.74
CA HIS A 146 15.03 -6.92 13.73
C HIS A 146 13.58 -6.66 14.20
N ALA A 147 13.06 -7.45 15.14
CA ALA A 147 11.72 -7.27 15.67
C ALA A 147 11.61 -6.07 16.62
N ASP A 148 12.73 -5.63 17.23
CA ASP A 148 12.78 -4.54 18.20
C ASP A 148 13.32 -3.25 17.55
N ALA A 149 14.50 -3.34 16.92
CA ALA A 149 15.18 -2.23 16.24
C ALA A 149 14.56 -1.88 14.87
N GLY A 150 13.91 -2.87 14.24
CA GLY A 150 13.34 -2.73 12.90
C GLY A 150 14.33 -3.00 11.78
N VAL A 151 13.80 -3.34 10.61
CA VAL A 151 14.57 -3.67 9.40
C VAL A 151 15.33 -2.45 8.87
N LEU A 152 14.82 -1.22 9.03
CA LEU A 152 15.51 -0.01 8.59
C LEU A 152 16.83 0.19 9.35
N GLU A 153 16.82 0.00 10.67
CA GLU A 153 18.05 0.11 11.46
C GLU A 153 19.05 -0.97 11.02
N LEU A 154 18.59 -2.23 10.88
CA LEU A 154 19.42 -3.33 10.42
C LEU A 154 20.07 -3.05 9.05
N MET A 155 19.31 -2.47 8.11
CA MET A 155 19.81 -2.07 6.79
C MET A 155 20.97 -1.07 6.87
N LEU A 156 20.96 -0.21 7.88
CA LEU A 156 21.92 0.87 8.07
C LEU A 156 23.12 0.46 8.92
N THR A 157 22.94 -0.45 9.88
CA THR A 157 23.96 -0.79 10.89
C THR A 157 24.60 -2.16 10.70
N ASP A 158 23.88 -3.14 10.14
CA ASP A 158 24.39 -4.50 9.88
C ASP A 158 23.93 -5.04 8.51
N PRO A 159 24.68 -4.69 7.43
CA PRO A 159 24.35 -5.14 6.08
C PRO A 159 24.34 -6.66 5.91
N THR A 160 25.09 -7.41 6.72
CA THR A 160 25.16 -8.87 6.64
C THR A 160 23.89 -9.49 7.19
N ALA A 161 23.46 -9.06 8.38
CA ALA A 161 22.19 -9.51 8.97
C ALA A 161 20.99 -9.06 8.14
N TYR A 162 21.03 -7.85 7.58
CA TYR A 162 20.01 -7.37 6.65
C TYR A 162 19.88 -8.25 5.40
N ARG A 163 21.01 -8.60 4.75
CA ARG A 163 21.00 -9.52 3.59
C ARG A 163 20.46 -10.90 3.96
N ALA A 164 20.85 -11.42 5.13
CA ALA A 164 20.33 -12.70 5.62
C ALA A 164 18.81 -12.66 5.87
N LEU A 165 18.29 -11.53 6.38
CA LEU A 165 16.86 -11.29 6.53
C LEU A 165 16.15 -11.30 5.16
N CYS A 166 16.66 -10.55 4.18
CA CYS A 166 16.09 -10.52 2.83
C CYS A 166 16.11 -11.90 2.16
N TYR A 167 17.19 -12.66 2.31
CA TYR A 167 17.31 -14.03 1.78
C TYR A 167 16.20 -14.94 2.34
N ARG A 168 16.00 -14.92 3.66
CA ARG A 168 14.99 -15.75 4.34
C ARG A 168 13.56 -15.37 3.96
N ILE A 169 13.27 -14.07 3.85
CA ILE A 169 11.97 -13.59 3.37
C ILE A 169 11.76 -13.99 1.90
N GLY A 170 12.78 -13.85 1.07
CA GLY A 170 12.76 -14.27 -0.34
C GLY A 170 12.39 -15.74 -0.49
N ALA A 171 13.02 -16.62 0.30
CA ALA A 171 12.69 -18.04 0.33
C ALA A 171 11.22 -18.32 0.73
N LEU A 172 10.66 -17.53 1.65
CA LEU A 172 9.27 -17.68 2.10
C LEU A 172 8.27 -17.21 1.05
N VAL A 173 8.54 -16.07 0.43
CA VAL A 173 7.76 -15.55 -0.71
C VAL A 173 7.80 -16.56 -1.85
N ALA A 174 8.97 -17.13 -2.17
CA ALA A 174 9.13 -18.14 -3.20
C ALA A 174 8.31 -19.41 -2.93
N ARG A 175 8.32 -19.91 -1.70
CA ARG A 175 7.48 -21.06 -1.30
C ARG A 175 5.99 -20.77 -1.41
N SER A 176 5.56 -19.58 -0.97
CA SER A 176 4.18 -19.12 -1.17
C SER A 176 3.84 -18.98 -2.65
N ALA A 177 4.84 -18.63 -3.49
CA ALA A 177 4.64 -18.44 -4.91
C ALA A 177 4.51 -19.73 -5.73
N ALA A 178 5.09 -20.83 -5.25
CA ALA A 178 4.98 -22.15 -5.86
C ALA A 178 3.60 -22.80 -5.65
N ASP A 179 2.81 -22.29 -4.71
CA ASP A 179 1.45 -22.78 -4.49
C ASP A 179 0.47 -22.16 -5.51
N PRO A 180 -0.43 -22.94 -6.13
CA PRO A 180 -1.49 -22.44 -7.02
C PRO A 180 -2.58 -21.67 -6.25
N PHE A 181 -2.20 -20.58 -5.59
CA PHE A 181 -3.16 -19.63 -5.05
C PHE A 181 -3.82 -18.86 -6.20
N ARG A 182 -5.08 -19.17 -6.48
CA ARG A 182 -5.79 -18.57 -7.61
C ARG A 182 -5.90 -17.03 -7.41
N PRO A 183 -5.53 -16.22 -8.42
CA PRO A 183 -5.79 -14.78 -8.40
C PRO A 183 -7.29 -14.54 -8.17
N CYS A 184 -7.65 -13.47 -7.46
CA CYS A 184 -9.06 -13.09 -7.34
C CYS A 184 -9.41 -12.17 -8.53
N PRO A 185 -10.25 -12.61 -9.50
CA PRO A 185 -10.53 -11.82 -10.70
C PRO A 185 -11.42 -10.59 -10.45
N ARG A 186 -11.91 -10.37 -9.22
CA ARG A 186 -12.77 -9.24 -8.88
C ARG A 186 -12.26 -8.51 -7.63
N PRO A 187 -12.17 -7.16 -7.64
CA PRO A 187 -11.94 -6.39 -6.42
C PRO A 187 -13.01 -6.74 -5.39
N LEU A 188 -12.58 -7.16 -4.20
CA LEU A 188 -13.50 -7.42 -3.10
C LEU A 188 -14.22 -6.11 -2.73
N PRO A 189 -15.55 -6.11 -2.54
CA PRO A 189 -16.25 -4.94 -2.06
C PRO A 189 -15.65 -4.57 -0.70
N GLY A 190 -15.13 -3.35 -0.56
CA GLY A 190 -14.43 -2.91 0.64
C GLY A 190 -15.26 -3.14 1.90
N ARG A 191 -14.58 -3.45 3.01
CA ARG A 191 -15.21 -3.56 4.34
C ARG A 191 -16.12 -2.35 4.58
N PRO A 192 -17.39 -2.53 4.99
CA PRO A 192 -18.23 -1.40 5.36
C PRO A 192 -17.54 -0.63 6.49
N SER A 193 -17.39 0.67 6.29
CA SER A 193 -16.81 1.58 7.29
C SER A 193 -17.63 1.49 8.59
N PRO A 194 -17.01 1.53 9.78
CA PRO A 194 -17.75 1.47 11.05
C PRO A 194 -18.56 2.74 11.35
N ARG A 195 -18.57 3.74 10.45
CA ARG A 195 -19.47 4.89 10.53
C ARG A 195 -20.64 4.71 9.58
N GLY A 196 -21.76 4.29 10.14
CA GLY A 196 -23.05 4.54 9.55
C GLY A 196 -23.27 6.04 9.45
N THR A 197 -23.31 6.56 8.23
CA THR A 197 -24.12 7.74 7.92
C THR A 197 -25.30 7.25 7.10
N ARG A 198 -26.34 6.83 7.81
CA ARG A 198 -27.70 7.06 7.31
C ARG A 198 -27.88 8.57 7.21
N SER A 199 -28.36 9.05 6.08
CA SER A 199 -29.28 10.18 6.05
C SER A 199 -30.06 10.21 4.73
N PRO A 200 -31.28 10.76 4.77
CA PRO A 200 -32.47 10.08 4.30
C PRO A 200 -32.99 10.66 2.98
N GLY A 201 -34.01 10.00 2.43
CA GLY A 201 -34.64 10.36 1.17
C GLY A 201 -35.04 11.83 1.03
N GLY A 202 -34.95 12.31 -0.20
CA GLY A 202 -35.57 13.54 -0.66
C GLY A 202 -36.20 13.28 -2.02
N ARG A 203 -37.53 13.13 -2.03
CA ARG A 203 -38.38 12.98 -3.20
C ARG A 203 -38.17 14.12 -4.20
N ALA A 204 -38.41 13.79 -5.46
CA ALA A 204 -38.66 14.71 -6.55
C ALA A 204 -39.66 15.83 -6.17
N ARG A 205 -39.34 17.06 -6.59
CA ARG A 205 -40.34 18.12 -6.85
C ARG A 205 -39.91 18.94 -8.06
N THR A 206 -40.75 18.87 -9.09
CA THR A 206 -40.87 19.79 -10.21
C THR A 206 -41.55 21.10 -9.77
N ARG A 207 -41.07 22.25 -10.27
CA ARG A 207 -41.83 23.40 -10.84
C ARG A 207 -40.88 24.59 -11.06
N THR A 208 -40.62 25.03 -12.29
CA THR A 208 -41.37 26.02 -13.11
C THR A 208 -41.43 27.44 -12.50
N GLY A 209 -40.81 28.43 -13.18
CA GLY A 209 -41.16 29.86 -13.06
C GLY A 209 -39.98 30.86 -12.95
N LEU A 210 -39.58 31.47 -14.08
CA LEU A 210 -38.95 32.82 -14.19
C LEU A 210 -40.06 33.91 -14.02
N PRO A 211 -39.84 35.25 -13.97
CA PRO A 211 -38.62 36.07 -14.04
C PRO A 211 -38.64 37.33 -13.09
N PRO A 212 -38.07 38.50 -13.43
CA PRO A 212 -36.70 38.96 -13.17
C PRO A 212 -36.68 40.21 -12.25
N ILE A 213 -35.51 40.86 -12.05
CA ILE A 213 -35.27 42.31 -12.35
C ILE A 213 -33.86 42.76 -11.88
N ARG A 214 -33.14 43.27 -12.89
CA ARG A 214 -32.12 44.33 -12.99
C ARG A 214 -31.46 44.93 -11.74
N GLY A 215 -30.13 45.11 -11.87
CA GLY A 215 -29.43 46.28 -11.32
C GLY A 215 -27.94 46.04 -11.06
N ALA A 216 -27.09 46.19 -12.08
CA ALA A 216 -25.67 46.52 -11.86
C ALA A 216 -25.58 47.99 -11.38
N PRO A 217 -24.51 48.38 -10.65
CA PRO A 217 -23.31 48.77 -11.38
C PRO A 217 -21.98 48.36 -10.74
N SER A 218 -21.02 48.24 -11.64
CA SER A 218 -19.56 48.22 -11.47
C SER A 218 -18.99 49.41 -10.70
N SER A 219 -17.91 49.21 -9.93
CA SER A 219 -16.66 49.98 -10.08
C SER A 219 -15.55 49.53 -9.12
N ARG A 220 -14.35 49.32 -9.70
CA ARG A 220 -13.00 49.80 -9.29
C ARG A 220 -12.72 49.93 -7.79
N GLY A 221 -11.63 49.43 -7.21
CA GLY A 221 -10.27 49.12 -7.65
C GLY A 221 -9.37 49.05 -6.39
N PRO A 222 -8.12 48.58 -6.49
CA PRO A 222 -7.33 48.16 -5.33
C PRO A 222 -6.67 49.35 -4.60
N ARG A 223 -6.68 49.34 -3.26
CA ARG A 223 -5.82 50.21 -2.44
C ARG A 223 -4.63 49.40 -1.92
N GLY A 224 -3.42 49.85 -2.29
CA GLY A 224 -2.16 49.33 -1.76
C GLY A 224 -1.89 49.74 -0.30
N PRO A 225 -0.93 49.09 0.37
CA PRO A 225 -0.64 49.32 1.78
C PRO A 225 0.30 50.53 2.01
N GLY A 226 -0.13 51.46 2.85
CA GLY A 226 0.68 52.56 3.38
C GLY A 226 1.51 52.11 4.58
N ARG A 227 2.83 52.32 4.49
CA ARG A 227 3.79 52.32 5.59
C ARG A 227 3.65 53.58 6.45
N ALA A 228 3.97 53.46 7.74
CA ALA A 228 4.52 54.43 8.70
C ALA A 228 3.88 54.21 10.07
N ARG A 229 4.51 54.34 11.23
CA ARG A 229 5.87 54.71 11.64
C ARG A 229 5.99 54.29 13.12
N VAL A 230 7.18 53.91 13.53
CA VAL A 230 7.58 53.69 14.94
C VAL A 230 8.08 55.01 15.55
N GLY A 231 7.76 55.21 16.82
CA GLY A 231 8.22 56.28 17.72
C GLY A 231 7.07 56.59 18.69
N ARG A 232 7.19 56.45 20.01
CA ARG A 232 8.34 56.55 20.94
C ARG A 232 8.07 55.67 22.14
#